data_AF-A0A949XDE4-F1
#
_entry.id   AF-A0A949XDE4-F1
#
_cell.length_a   1.000
_cell.length_b   1.000
_cell.length_c   1.000
_cell.angle_alpha   90.00
_cell.angle_beta   90.00
_cell.angle_gamma   90.00
#
_symmetry.space_group_name_H-M   'P 1'
#
loop_
_entity.id
_entity.type
_entity.pdbx_description
1 polymer ?
#
loop_
_entity_poly.entity_id
_entity_poly.type
_entity_poly.pdbx_seq_one_letter_code
_entity_poly.pdbx_strand_id
1 'polypeptide(L)'
;MTEAKIRRLLEQVAAGRLSAAHALRRLRYLPFEDLGFARIDNHRTLRRDIPEVVFGAGKSVEQIVKIGQRMNAAGINLMVTRLDPAKARAVKRRLRKFDYRPEAHIGLLLRDKPVPHGHGAIMVATAGTSDIPVAEEAAVSAEFFGNRVERLYDVGVAGLHRLTSQLKALEAASVIIVVAGMEGALPSVVAGLVSKPVIGVPTSVGYGAAFGGITPLLGMLNSCAGGLTVVNIDNGFGAALAATLINRMGGSSGAGRSSDKVEPAKQGRDSVVASRAISEGRSRQTSPRGAQTNRPVKKHGSHARGNDGEDAAAWSARR
;
A
#
# COMPACT_ATOMS: atom_id res chain seq x y z
N MET A 1 14.92 11.25 -6.75
CA MET A 1 16.11 11.11 -5.87
C MET A 1 15.67 10.48 -4.54
N THR A 2 16.52 9.70 -3.87
CA THR A 2 16.24 9.12 -2.53
C THR A 2 16.74 10.05 -1.42
N GLU A 3 16.24 9.88 -0.18
CA GLU A 3 16.65 10.71 0.97
C GLU A 3 18.17 10.66 1.19
N ALA A 4 18.78 9.47 1.14
CA ALA A 4 20.23 9.30 1.27
C ALA A 4 21.03 10.07 0.21
N LYS A 5 20.54 10.13 -1.03
CA LYS A 5 21.18 10.92 -2.11
C LYS A 5 21.03 12.42 -1.87
N ILE A 6 19.90 12.88 -1.34
CA ILE A 6 19.69 14.28 -0.97
C ILE A 6 20.58 14.67 0.20
N ARG A 7 20.64 13.85 1.26
CA ARG A 7 21.53 14.05 2.40
C ARG A 7 22.99 14.17 1.95
N ARG A 8 23.46 13.25 1.10
CA ARG A 8 24.82 13.32 0.53
C ARG A 8 25.06 14.57 -0.30
N LEU A 9 24.05 15.04 -1.03
CA LEU A 9 24.13 16.25 -1.82
C LEU A 9 24.19 17.50 -0.94
N LEU A 10 23.44 17.53 0.18
CA LEU A 10 23.49 18.58 1.19
C LEU A 10 24.84 18.57 1.94
N GLU A 11 25.37 17.41 2.29
CA GLU A 11 26.71 17.26 2.90
C GLU A 11 27.81 17.76 1.96
N GLN A 12 27.68 17.55 0.64
CA GLN A 12 28.61 18.11 -0.34
C GLN A 12 28.54 19.63 -0.41
N VAL A 13 27.37 20.22 -0.24
CA VAL A 13 27.19 21.68 -0.15
C VAL A 13 27.78 22.22 1.14
N ALA A 14 27.48 21.59 2.27
CA ALA A 14 28.00 21.98 3.58
C ALA A 14 29.53 21.89 3.64
N ALA A 15 30.12 20.88 2.98
CA ALA A 15 31.56 20.71 2.88
C ALA A 15 32.23 21.60 1.80
N GLY A 16 31.50 22.53 1.16
CA GLY A 16 32.04 23.42 0.12
C GLY A 16 32.42 22.74 -1.21
N ARG A 17 32.19 21.42 -1.33
CA ARG A 17 32.52 20.60 -2.51
C ARG A 17 31.53 20.79 -3.66
N LEU A 18 30.35 21.35 -3.39
CA LEU A 18 29.33 21.66 -4.39
C LEU A 18 28.71 23.02 -4.07
N SER A 19 28.63 23.92 -5.04
CA SER A 19 27.96 25.19 -4.79
C SER A 19 26.44 25.00 -4.63
N ALA A 20 25.82 25.83 -3.78
CA ALA A 20 24.36 25.83 -3.60
C ALA A 20 23.62 25.98 -4.94
N ALA A 21 24.13 26.77 -5.88
CA ALA A 21 23.57 26.92 -7.22
C ALA A 21 23.64 25.63 -8.06
N HIS A 22 24.71 24.84 -7.94
CA HIS A 22 24.81 23.53 -8.60
C HIS A 22 23.89 22.49 -7.95
N ALA A 23 23.77 22.52 -6.61
CA ALA A 23 22.82 21.71 -5.88
C ALA A 23 21.38 22.02 -6.32
N LEU A 24 21.01 23.31 -6.38
CA LEU A 24 19.72 23.80 -6.87
C LEU A 24 19.42 23.37 -8.32
N ARG A 25 20.42 23.32 -9.21
CA ARG A 25 20.24 22.78 -10.57
C ARG A 25 19.91 21.29 -10.58
N ARG A 26 20.58 20.49 -9.75
CA ARG A 26 20.26 19.06 -9.57
C ARG A 26 18.89 18.87 -8.92
N LEU A 27 18.48 19.87 -8.16
CA LEU A 27 17.19 20.03 -7.51
C LEU A 27 16.21 20.90 -8.34
N ARG A 28 16.36 21.05 -9.67
CA ARG A 28 15.49 21.95 -10.45
C ARG A 28 14.24 21.28 -11.02
N TYR A 29 14.24 19.96 -11.18
CA TYR A 29 13.14 19.18 -11.79
C TYR A 29 12.29 18.43 -10.73
N LEU A 30 12.04 19.07 -9.58
CA LEU A 30 11.73 18.45 -8.27
C LEU A 30 10.25 18.14 -7.92
N PRO A 31 9.33 17.96 -8.87
CA PRO A 31 8.32 16.97 -8.54
C PRO A 31 8.07 15.95 -9.65
N PHE A 32 8.39 16.29 -10.89
CA PHE A 32 8.20 15.39 -12.02
C PHE A 32 9.03 15.80 -13.24
N GLU A 33 9.40 14.83 -14.08
CA GLU A 33 9.93 15.07 -15.42
C GLU A 33 8.78 14.97 -16.44
N ASP A 34 8.55 16.04 -17.21
CA ASP A 34 7.50 16.06 -18.24
C ASP A 34 8.06 15.56 -19.59
N LEU A 35 7.51 14.46 -20.10
CA LEU A 35 7.87 13.86 -21.39
C LEU A 35 6.93 14.26 -22.53
N GLY A 36 5.97 15.15 -22.27
CA GLY A 36 4.88 15.58 -23.15
C GLY A 36 3.63 14.70 -23.06
N PHE A 37 3.81 13.38 -22.87
CA PHE A 37 2.71 12.41 -22.73
C PHE A 37 2.64 11.76 -21.33
N ALA A 38 3.62 12.01 -20.48
CA ALA A 38 3.70 11.47 -19.13
C ALA A 38 4.54 12.40 -18.25
N ARG A 39 4.14 12.54 -16.99
CA ARG A 39 4.88 13.26 -15.95
C ARG A 39 5.39 12.26 -14.93
N ILE A 40 6.69 11.99 -14.96
CA ILE A 40 7.36 10.99 -14.12
C ILE A 40 7.71 11.61 -12.76
N ASP A 41 7.04 11.18 -11.70
CA ASP A 41 7.29 11.57 -10.31
C ASP A 41 8.56 10.91 -9.74
N ASN A 42 9.70 11.54 -10.04
CA ASN A 42 11.02 11.17 -9.53
C ASN A 42 11.16 11.30 -8.00
N HIS A 43 10.15 11.85 -7.29
CA HIS A 43 10.13 12.07 -5.85
C HIS A 43 9.27 11.07 -5.09
N ARG A 44 8.55 10.19 -5.78
CA ARG A 44 7.68 9.23 -5.12
C ARG A 44 8.43 8.38 -4.09
N THR A 45 9.66 7.96 -4.41
CA THR A 45 10.53 7.25 -3.46
C THR A 45 10.90 8.10 -2.25
N LEU A 46 11.11 9.41 -2.40
CA LEU A 46 11.41 10.29 -1.27
C LEU A 46 10.21 10.45 -0.33
N ARG A 47 8.99 10.53 -0.88
CA ARG A 47 7.77 10.77 -0.09
C ARG A 47 7.14 9.50 0.47
N ARG A 48 7.33 8.36 -0.20
CA ARG A 48 6.60 7.11 0.09
C ARG A 48 7.48 5.88 0.19
N ASP A 49 8.80 6.03 0.01
CA ASP A 49 9.75 4.92 -0.04
C ASP A 49 9.38 3.80 -1.04
N ILE A 50 8.64 4.20 -2.07
CA ILE A 50 8.12 3.35 -3.15
C ILE A 50 8.38 4.08 -4.47
N PRO A 51 9.11 3.46 -5.43
CA PRO A 51 9.36 4.07 -6.73
C PRO A 51 8.07 4.19 -7.56
N GLU A 52 8.12 5.04 -8.59
CA GLU A 52 7.03 5.14 -9.54
C GLU A 52 6.85 3.86 -10.36
N VAL A 53 5.60 3.52 -10.65
CA VAL A 53 5.20 2.32 -11.39
C VAL A 53 4.35 2.75 -12.58
N VAL A 54 4.60 2.11 -13.72
CA VAL A 54 4.01 2.49 -15.00
C VAL A 54 2.85 1.56 -15.32
N PHE A 55 1.64 2.08 -15.39
CA PHE A 55 0.49 1.33 -15.92
C PHE A 55 0.63 1.10 -17.43
N GLY A 56 0.74 -0.15 -17.88
CA GLY A 56 1.11 -0.53 -19.25
C GLY A 56 -0.06 -0.75 -20.22
N ALA A 57 -1.25 -1.11 -19.74
CA ALA A 57 -2.37 -1.54 -20.59
C ALA A 57 -2.73 -0.49 -21.67
N GLY A 58 -2.75 0.80 -21.31
CA GLY A 58 -3.05 1.91 -22.22
C GLY A 58 -1.84 2.56 -22.91
N LYS A 59 -0.60 2.13 -22.62
CA LYS A 59 0.60 2.80 -23.17
C LYS A 59 1.11 2.12 -24.45
N SER A 60 1.67 2.92 -25.35
CA SER A 60 2.38 2.42 -26.53
C SER A 60 3.78 1.91 -26.17
N VAL A 61 4.38 1.11 -27.05
CA VAL A 61 5.74 0.60 -26.88
C VAL A 61 6.74 1.76 -26.79
N GLU A 62 6.58 2.77 -27.63
CA GLU A 62 7.42 3.98 -27.67
C GLU A 62 7.35 4.73 -26.34
N GLN A 63 6.15 4.90 -25.78
CA GLN A 63 5.95 5.56 -24.49
C GLN A 63 6.64 4.79 -23.37
N ILE A 64 6.45 3.47 -23.30
CA ILE A 64 7.08 2.62 -22.28
C ILE A 64 8.61 2.67 -22.38
N VAL A 65 9.16 2.59 -23.60
CA VAL A 65 10.61 2.64 -23.81
C VAL A 65 11.18 3.98 -23.39
N LYS A 66 10.56 5.10 -23.77
CA LYS A 66 11.04 6.44 -23.39
C LYS A 66 10.97 6.64 -21.88
N ILE A 67 9.88 6.21 -21.22
CA ILE A 67 9.79 6.24 -19.75
C ILE A 67 10.91 5.39 -19.13
N GLY A 68 11.12 4.16 -19.63
CA GLY A 68 12.12 3.26 -19.07
C GLY A 68 13.56 3.74 -19.27
N GLN A 69 13.89 4.35 -20.41
CA GLN A 69 15.18 4.99 -20.62
C GLN A 69 15.43 6.11 -19.60
N ARG A 70 14.41 6.93 -19.32
CA ARG A 70 14.50 8.05 -18.39
C ARG A 70 14.64 7.60 -16.95
N MET A 71 13.79 6.69 -16.50
CA MET A 71 13.90 6.09 -15.16
C MET A 71 15.24 5.38 -14.96
N ASN A 72 15.68 4.63 -15.95
CA ASN A 72 16.99 3.97 -15.91
C ASN A 72 18.14 4.99 -15.83
N ALA A 73 18.10 6.08 -16.61
CA ALA A 73 19.10 7.15 -16.54
C ALA A 73 19.11 7.85 -15.17
N ALA A 74 17.94 8.03 -14.55
CA ALA A 74 17.80 8.57 -13.19
C ALA A 74 18.23 7.60 -12.09
N GLY A 75 18.56 6.35 -12.43
CA GLY A 75 18.95 5.31 -11.48
C GLY A 75 17.78 4.82 -10.62
N ILE A 76 16.58 4.78 -11.19
CA ILE A 76 15.34 4.32 -10.54
C ILE A 76 14.93 3.00 -11.19
N ASN A 77 14.62 1.99 -10.36
CA ASN A 77 14.06 0.73 -10.85
C ASN A 77 12.69 0.98 -11.47
N LEU A 78 12.41 0.34 -12.61
CA LEU A 78 11.13 0.45 -13.30
C LEU A 78 10.33 -0.85 -13.13
N MET A 79 9.03 -0.68 -12.87
CA MET A 79 8.02 -1.71 -13.04
C MET A 79 6.92 -1.20 -13.97
N VAL A 80 6.49 -2.05 -14.90
CA VAL A 80 5.39 -1.82 -15.83
C VAL A 80 4.33 -2.89 -15.58
N THR A 81 3.16 -2.52 -15.09
CA THR A 81 2.05 -3.46 -14.80
C THR A 81 1.12 -3.62 -16.00
N ARG A 82 0.36 -4.72 -16.02
CA ARG A 82 -0.62 -5.06 -17.08
C ARG A 82 -0.04 -4.91 -18.49
N LEU A 83 1.15 -5.47 -18.68
CA LEU A 83 1.89 -5.45 -19.93
C LEU A 83 1.62 -6.72 -20.75
N ASP A 84 1.07 -6.52 -21.94
CA ASP A 84 0.83 -7.58 -22.92
C ASP A 84 2.15 -8.23 -23.43
N PRO A 85 2.20 -9.55 -23.68
CA PRO A 85 3.40 -10.24 -24.16
C PRO A 85 3.99 -9.68 -25.46
N ALA A 86 3.17 -9.24 -26.42
CA ALA A 86 3.66 -8.65 -27.66
C ALA A 86 4.31 -7.29 -27.42
N LYS A 87 3.69 -6.44 -26.57
CA LYS A 87 4.31 -5.18 -26.13
C LYS A 87 5.61 -5.45 -25.37
N ALA A 88 5.64 -6.42 -24.46
CA ALA A 88 6.83 -6.79 -23.70
C ALA A 88 8.00 -7.20 -24.60
N ARG A 89 7.75 -8.05 -25.62
CA ARG A 89 8.77 -8.43 -26.61
C ARG A 89 9.33 -7.21 -27.35
N ALA A 90 8.46 -6.28 -27.76
CA ALA A 90 8.87 -5.08 -28.46
C ALA A 90 9.70 -4.13 -27.57
N VAL A 91 9.32 -3.97 -26.30
CA VAL A 91 10.07 -3.20 -25.31
C VAL A 91 11.43 -3.83 -25.03
N LYS A 92 11.49 -5.16 -24.84
CA LYS A 92 12.74 -5.91 -24.57
C LYS A 92 13.80 -5.76 -25.66
N ARG A 93 13.38 -5.66 -26.93
CA ARG A 93 14.31 -5.37 -28.05
C ARG A 93 14.99 -4.01 -27.93
N ARG A 94 14.32 -3.02 -27.34
CA ARG A 94 14.82 -1.64 -27.19
C ARG A 94 15.44 -1.39 -25.81
N LEU A 95 15.13 -2.21 -24.81
CA LEU A 95 15.67 -2.17 -23.45
C LEU A 95 16.28 -3.54 -23.08
N ARG A 96 17.58 -3.72 -23.34
CA ARG A 96 18.27 -5.04 -23.25
C ARG A 96 18.18 -5.77 -21.91
N LYS A 97 17.97 -5.07 -20.79
CA LYS A 97 17.84 -5.65 -19.43
C LYS A 97 16.38 -5.75 -18.96
N PHE A 98 15.43 -5.48 -19.84
CA PHE A 98 14.01 -5.57 -19.50
C PHE A 98 13.60 -7.04 -19.37
N ASP A 99 13.11 -7.39 -18.18
CA ASP A 99 12.66 -8.71 -17.81
C ASP A 99 11.13 -8.74 -17.78
N TYR A 100 10.52 -9.78 -18.35
CA TYR A 100 9.07 -9.88 -18.41
C TYR A 100 8.62 -11.13 -17.65
N ARG A 101 7.72 -10.92 -16.70
CA ARG A 101 7.05 -11.95 -15.89
C ARG A 101 5.70 -12.24 -16.55
N PRO A 102 5.57 -13.34 -17.32
CA PRO A 102 4.39 -13.59 -18.14
C PRO A 102 3.13 -13.79 -17.31
N GLU A 103 3.20 -14.59 -16.24
CA GLU A 103 2.04 -14.87 -15.37
C GLU A 103 1.51 -13.60 -14.69
N ALA A 104 2.40 -12.74 -14.20
CA ALA A 104 2.06 -11.46 -13.58
C ALA A 104 1.65 -10.37 -14.57
N HIS A 105 1.88 -10.57 -15.88
CA HIS A 105 1.85 -9.50 -16.88
C HIS A 105 2.68 -8.26 -16.48
N ILE A 106 3.84 -8.47 -15.85
CA ILE A 106 4.71 -7.39 -15.35
C ILE A 106 6.02 -7.35 -16.13
N GLY A 107 6.43 -6.15 -16.54
CA GLY A 107 7.77 -5.87 -17.05
C GLY A 107 8.63 -5.15 -16.01
N LEU A 108 9.87 -5.60 -15.81
CA LEU A 108 10.81 -5.05 -14.83
C LEU A 108 12.09 -4.60 -15.53
N LEU A 109 12.66 -3.49 -15.05
CA LEU A 109 14.03 -3.09 -15.37
C LEU A 109 14.70 -2.68 -14.06
N LEU A 110 15.44 -3.63 -13.50
CA LEU A 110 16.13 -3.49 -12.21
C LEU A 110 17.59 -3.12 -12.45
N ARG A 111 18.05 -2.04 -11.81
CA ARG A 111 19.49 -1.74 -11.69
C ARG A 111 20.07 -2.44 -10.47
N ASP A 112 19.43 -2.24 -9.34
CA ASP A 112 19.80 -2.83 -8.05
C ASP A 112 18.68 -3.75 -7.57
N LYS A 113 19.06 -4.85 -6.91
CA LYS A 113 18.06 -5.70 -6.23
C LYS A 113 17.41 -4.91 -5.09
N PRO A 114 16.08 -4.93 -4.95
CA PRO A 114 15.40 -4.37 -3.80
C PRO A 114 16.01 -4.94 -2.52
N VAL A 115 16.34 -4.07 -1.57
CA VAL A 115 16.83 -4.49 -0.25
C VAL A 115 15.64 -5.03 0.55
N PRO A 116 15.74 -6.23 1.16
CA PRO A 116 14.67 -6.77 1.98
C PRO A 116 14.25 -5.77 3.07
N HIS A 117 12.96 -5.48 3.13
CA HIS A 117 12.39 -4.51 4.07
C HIS A 117 11.02 -4.98 4.54
N GLY A 118 10.75 -4.90 5.84
CA GLY A 118 9.50 -5.33 6.47
C GLY A 118 9.73 -6.34 7.60
N HIS A 119 8.68 -6.62 8.37
CA HIS A 119 8.76 -7.45 9.59
C HIS A 119 8.72 -8.96 9.34
N GLY A 120 8.30 -9.38 8.15
CA GLY A 120 8.27 -10.78 7.76
C GLY A 120 7.76 -10.99 6.35
N ALA A 121 7.36 -12.23 6.05
CA ALA A 121 6.84 -12.59 4.74
C ALA A 121 5.40 -12.08 4.54
N ILE A 122 5.12 -11.63 3.31
CA ILE A 122 3.77 -11.44 2.81
C ILE A 122 3.35 -12.76 2.18
N MET A 123 2.26 -13.35 2.66
CA MET A 123 1.64 -14.52 2.03
C MET A 123 0.70 -14.05 0.92
N VAL A 124 0.79 -14.65 -0.27
CA VAL A 124 -0.14 -14.42 -1.37
C VAL A 124 -0.84 -15.75 -1.66
N ALA A 125 -2.15 -15.79 -1.41
CA ALA A 125 -2.97 -16.98 -1.56
C ALA A 125 -4.01 -16.83 -2.67
N THR A 126 -4.33 -17.92 -3.38
CA THR A 126 -5.43 -17.96 -4.35
C THR A 126 -6.50 -18.98 -4.02
N ALA A 127 -7.75 -18.68 -4.39
CA ALA A 127 -8.84 -19.65 -4.33
C ALA A 127 -8.71 -20.72 -5.41
N GLY A 128 -8.45 -20.34 -6.65
CA GLY A 128 -8.22 -21.27 -7.75
C GLY A 128 -6.97 -20.94 -8.56
N THR A 129 -6.66 -21.79 -9.53
CA THR A 129 -5.57 -21.56 -10.48
C THR A 129 -5.86 -20.39 -11.43
N SER A 130 -7.13 -20.13 -11.73
CA SER A 130 -7.55 -18.99 -12.57
C SER A 130 -7.24 -17.62 -11.96
N ASP A 131 -7.05 -17.55 -10.64
CA ASP A 131 -6.70 -16.32 -9.93
C ASP A 131 -5.19 -16.05 -9.92
N ILE A 132 -4.36 -17.02 -10.36
CA ILE A 132 -2.89 -16.95 -10.30
C ILE A 132 -2.33 -15.69 -11.00
N PRO A 133 -2.82 -15.25 -12.18
CA PRO A 133 -2.25 -14.05 -12.81
C PRO A 133 -2.35 -12.79 -11.94
N VAL A 134 -3.46 -12.62 -11.23
CA VAL A 134 -3.67 -11.48 -10.31
C VAL A 134 -2.83 -11.65 -9.04
N ALA A 135 -2.68 -12.88 -8.54
CA ALA A 135 -1.79 -13.18 -7.42
C ALA A 135 -0.31 -12.96 -7.76
N GLU A 136 0.15 -13.36 -8.95
CA GLU A 136 1.51 -13.10 -9.41
C GLU A 136 1.75 -11.61 -9.65
N GLU A 137 0.75 -10.84 -10.10
CA GLU A 137 0.85 -9.37 -10.11
C GLU A 137 1.13 -8.82 -8.71
N ALA A 138 0.43 -9.34 -7.69
CA ALA A 138 0.65 -8.95 -6.30
C ALA A 138 2.03 -9.40 -5.78
N ALA A 139 2.41 -10.65 -6.02
CA ALA A 139 3.65 -11.23 -5.52
C ALA A 139 4.88 -10.52 -6.13
N VAL A 140 4.93 -10.38 -7.45
CA VAL A 140 6.02 -9.68 -8.15
C VAL A 140 6.07 -8.21 -7.74
N SER A 141 4.92 -7.55 -7.56
CA SER A 141 4.88 -6.16 -7.08
C SER A 141 5.43 -6.03 -5.65
N ALA A 142 5.08 -6.95 -4.75
CA ALA A 142 5.56 -6.94 -3.37
C ALA A 142 7.08 -7.22 -3.29
N GLU A 143 7.59 -8.14 -4.10
CA GLU A 143 9.03 -8.40 -4.26
C GLU A 143 9.77 -7.19 -4.83
N PHE A 144 9.17 -6.50 -5.82
CA PHE A 144 9.71 -5.27 -6.38
C PHE A 144 9.83 -4.17 -5.32
N PHE A 145 8.93 -4.15 -4.33
CA PHE A 145 9.01 -3.28 -3.17
C PHE A 145 9.90 -3.81 -2.03
N GLY A 146 10.62 -4.91 -2.23
CA GLY A 146 11.58 -5.44 -1.27
C GLY A 146 10.99 -6.31 -0.17
N ASN A 147 9.75 -6.80 -0.31
CA ASN A 147 9.21 -7.76 0.66
C ASN A 147 9.68 -9.18 0.34
N ARG A 148 9.80 -10.01 1.38
CA ARG A 148 9.80 -11.47 1.22
C ARG A 148 8.37 -11.90 0.94
N VAL A 149 8.16 -12.73 -0.08
CA VAL A 149 6.83 -13.20 -0.48
C VAL A 149 6.79 -14.73 -0.45
N GLU A 150 5.73 -15.27 0.13
CA GLU A 150 5.38 -16.68 0.09
C GLU A 150 4.08 -16.83 -0.72
N ARG A 151 3.98 -17.91 -1.50
CA ARG A 151 2.87 -18.15 -2.44
C ARG A 151 2.14 -19.42 -2.03
N LEU A 152 0.82 -19.36 -1.96
CA LEU A 152 -0.05 -20.49 -1.66
C LEU A 152 -1.22 -20.56 -2.64
N TYR A 153 -1.14 -21.46 -3.62
CA TYR A 153 -2.13 -21.52 -4.70
C TYR A 153 -3.15 -22.63 -4.52
N ASP A 154 -4.34 -22.38 -5.08
CA ASP A 154 -5.45 -23.35 -5.19
C ASP A 154 -5.96 -23.90 -3.84
N VAL A 155 -6.20 -23.00 -2.89
CA VAL A 155 -6.73 -23.31 -1.54
C VAL A 155 -8.18 -22.88 -1.36
N GLY A 156 -8.97 -22.91 -2.44
CA GLY A 156 -10.35 -22.45 -2.48
C GLY A 156 -11.31 -23.20 -1.56
N VAL A 157 -12.46 -22.58 -1.32
CA VAL A 157 -13.46 -23.02 -0.32
C VAL A 157 -14.11 -24.37 -0.64
N ALA A 158 -14.14 -24.78 -1.91
CA ALA A 158 -14.62 -26.10 -2.34
C ALA A 158 -13.82 -27.27 -1.73
N GLY A 159 -12.58 -27.02 -1.31
CA GLY A 159 -11.73 -28.00 -0.64
C GLY A 159 -11.05 -27.40 0.57
N LEU A 160 -11.84 -27.00 1.57
CA LEU A 160 -11.35 -26.29 2.75
C LEU A 160 -10.21 -26.99 3.50
N HIS A 161 -10.12 -28.32 3.41
CA HIS A 161 -9.00 -29.11 3.94
C HIS A 161 -7.63 -28.71 3.36
N ARG A 162 -7.58 -28.22 2.13
CA ARG A 162 -6.35 -27.69 1.51
C ARG A 162 -5.88 -26.44 2.24
N LEU A 163 -6.81 -25.54 2.57
CA LEU A 163 -6.53 -24.34 3.36
C LEU A 163 -6.14 -24.69 4.80
N THR A 164 -6.89 -25.57 5.47
CA THR A 164 -6.65 -25.90 6.88
C THR A 164 -5.30 -26.61 7.09
N SER A 165 -4.82 -27.34 6.08
CA SER A 165 -3.46 -27.92 6.11
C SER A 165 -2.34 -26.87 6.16
N GLN A 166 -2.64 -25.61 5.81
CA GLN A 166 -1.69 -24.51 5.68
C GLN A 166 -1.83 -23.45 6.79
N LEU A 167 -2.63 -23.72 7.84
CA LEU A 167 -2.87 -22.75 8.93
C LEU A 167 -1.57 -22.20 9.53
N LYS A 168 -0.58 -23.07 9.79
CA LYS A 168 0.72 -22.64 10.34
C LYS A 168 1.46 -21.65 9.42
N ALA A 169 1.37 -21.84 8.11
CA ALA A 169 1.99 -20.93 7.14
C ALA A 169 1.26 -19.58 7.11
N LEU A 170 -0.08 -19.59 7.16
CA LEU A 170 -0.89 -18.37 7.26
C LEU A 170 -0.62 -17.59 8.55
N GLU A 171 -0.47 -18.28 9.68
CA GLU A 171 -0.14 -17.69 10.99
C GLU A 171 1.28 -17.10 11.05
N ALA A 172 2.23 -17.67 10.29
CA ALA A 172 3.60 -17.18 10.22
C ALA A 172 3.73 -15.88 9.40
N ALA A 173 2.78 -15.60 8.51
CA ALA A 173 2.79 -14.40 7.67
C ALA A 173 2.63 -13.11 8.49
N SER A 174 3.23 -12.02 8.01
CA SER A 174 3.03 -10.69 8.58
C SER A 174 1.79 -9.99 8.02
N VAL A 175 1.53 -10.20 6.73
CA VAL A 175 0.33 -9.75 6.02
C VAL A 175 -0.06 -10.82 5.01
N ILE A 176 -1.36 -11.02 4.80
CA ILE A 176 -1.88 -12.02 3.87
C ILE A 176 -2.67 -11.32 2.78
N ILE A 177 -2.30 -11.53 1.52
CA ILE A 177 -3.07 -11.15 0.35
C ILE A 177 -3.83 -12.39 -0.11
N VAL A 178 -5.15 -12.29 -0.25
CA VAL A 178 -6.00 -13.40 -0.70
C VAL A 178 -6.74 -12.97 -1.96
N VAL A 179 -6.49 -13.68 -3.05
CA VAL A 179 -7.01 -13.40 -4.38
C VAL A 179 -8.09 -14.43 -4.72
N ALA A 180 -9.29 -13.98 -5.03
CA ALA A 180 -10.41 -14.88 -5.30
C ALA A 180 -11.46 -14.26 -6.23
N GLY A 181 -11.87 -15.04 -7.23
CA GLY A 181 -13.04 -14.79 -8.06
C GLY A 181 -14.30 -15.48 -7.55
N MET A 182 -15.22 -15.80 -8.47
CA MET A 182 -16.51 -16.43 -8.20
C MET A 182 -17.32 -15.63 -7.17
N GLU A 183 -17.66 -16.20 -6.01
CA GLU A 183 -18.33 -15.54 -4.90
C GLU A 183 -17.38 -14.80 -3.95
N GLY A 184 -16.06 -14.91 -4.12
CA GLY A 184 -15.07 -14.19 -3.31
C GLY A 184 -15.01 -14.64 -1.86
N ALA A 185 -15.34 -15.90 -1.56
CA ALA A 185 -15.48 -16.39 -0.19
C ALA A 185 -14.14 -16.57 0.56
N LEU A 186 -13.06 -16.93 -0.15
CA LEU A 186 -11.79 -17.31 0.49
C LEU A 186 -11.21 -16.21 1.42
N PRO A 187 -11.15 -14.92 1.06
CA PRO A 187 -10.63 -13.88 1.95
C PRO A 187 -11.36 -13.79 3.29
N SER A 188 -12.69 -13.94 3.28
CA SER A 188 -13.51 -13.95 4.50
C SER A 188 -13.17 -15.14 5.40
N VAL A 189 -12.99 -16.32 4.80
CA VAL A 189 -12.58 -17.52 5.53
C VAL A 189 -11.19 -17.34 6.15
N VAL A 190 -10.22 -16.88 5.36
CA VAL A 190 -8.85 -16.66 5.85
C VAL A 190 -8.83 -15.63 6.99
N ALA A 191 -9.53 -14.51 6.83
CA ALA A 191 -9.63 -13.48 7.87
C ALA A 191 -10.29 -13.99 9.17
N GLY A 192 -11.20 -14.97 9.08
CA GLY A 192 -11.76 -15.64 10.26
C GLY A 192 -10.83 -16.63 10.95
N LEU A 193 -9.75 -17.08 10.28
CA LEU A 193 -8.84 -18.12 10.77
C LEU A 193 -7.53 -17.56 11.35
N VAL A 194 -7.20 -16.29 11.10
CA VAL A 194 -5.91 -15.70 11.47
C VAL A 194 -6.06 -14.38 12.19
N SER A 195 -5.10 -14.05 13.04
CA SER A 195 -5.01 -12.74 13.71
C SER A 195 -4.16 -11.73 12.92
N LYS A 196 -3.97 -11.94 11.61
CA LYS A 196 -3.10 -11.13 10.73
C LYS A 196 -3.94 -10.21 9.85
N PRO A 197 -3.43 -9.05 9.42
CA PRO A 197 -4.10 -8.25 8.40
C PRO A 197 -4.29 -9.04 7.11
N VAL A 198 -5.52 -9.06 6.59
CA VAL A 198 -5.88 -9.73 5.34
C VAL A 198 -6.29 -8.71 4.30
N ILE A 199 -5.76 -8.82 3.09
CA ILE A 199 -6.12 -7.99 1.94
C ILE A 199 -6.81 -8.86 0.89
N GLY A 200 -8.10 -8.62 0.69
CA GLY A 200 -8.90 -9.29 -0.34
C GLY A 200 -8.71 -8.62 -1.70
N VAL A 201 -8.41 -9.42 -2.71
CA VAL A 201 -8.35 -8.99 -4.11
C VAL A 201 -9.44 -9.73 -4.89
N PRO A 202 -10.58 -9.07 -5.17
CA PRO A 202 -11.59 -9.68 -6.03
C PRO A 202 -11.03 -9.79 -7.44
N THR A 203 -11.24 -10.92 -8.10
CA THR A 203 -10.90 -11.08 -9.52
C THR A 203 -12.14 -11.03 -10.39
N SER A 204 -11.95 -10.73 -11.67
CA SER A 204 -13.00 -10.82 -12.69
C SER A 204 -13.31 -12.27 -13.10
N VAL A 205 -12.64 -13.26 -12.51
CA VAL A 205 -12.87 -14.69 -12.76
C VAL A 205 -14.25 -15.10 -12.26
N GLY A 206 -15.00 -15.77 -13.12
CA GLY A 206 -16.25 -16.44 -12.78
C GLY A 206 -17.25 -16.43 -13.93
N TYR A 207 -18.34 -17.15 -13.76
CA TYR A 207 -19.42 -17.21 -14.75
C TYR A 207 -20.35 -16.00 -14.63
N GLY A 208 -21.39 -15.90 -15.46
CA GLY A 208 -22.23 -14.69 -15.60
C GLY A 208 -22.64 -13.99 -14.30
N ALA A 209 -22.94 -14.74 -13.24
CA ALA A 209 -23.31 -14.19 -11.93
C ALA A 209 -22.14 -13.56 -11.14
N ALA A 210 -20.90 -13.68 -11.61
CA ALA A 210 -19.75 -12.95 -11.06
C ALA A 210 -19.72 -11.48 -11.50
N PHE A 211 -20.45 -11.14 -12.58
CA PHE A 211 -20.58 -9.78 -13.13
C PHE A 211 -19.22 -9.08 -13.29
N GLY A 212 -18.23 -9.78 -13.87
CA GLY A 212 -16.89 -9.23 -14.10
C GLY A 212 -16.13 -8.87 -12.81
N GLY A 213 -16.45 -9.52 -11.69
CA GLY A 213 -15.80 -9.31 -10.40
C GLY A 213 -16.59 -8.45 -9.41
N ILE A 214 -17.78 -7.96 -9.78
CA ILE A 214 -18.65 -7.22 -8.86
C ILE A 214 -19.14 -8.09 -7.71
N THR A 215 -19.54 -9.34 -8.00
CA THR A 215 -20.00 -10.27 -6.96
C THR A 215 -18.93 -10.57 -5.90
N PRO A 216 -17.69 -10.99 -6.26
CA PRO A 216 -16.66 -11.21 -5.26
C PRO A 216 -16.26 -9.90 -4.55
N LEU A 217 -16.26 -8.75 -5.24
CA LEU A 217 -16.01 -7.45 -4.61
C LEU A 217 -17.04 -7.13 -3.50
N LEU A 218 -18.33 -7.24 -3.80
CA LEU A 218 -19.40 -6.99 -2.83
C LEU A 218 -19.38 -8.02 -1.70
N GLY A 219 -19.12 -9.30 -2.02
CA GLY A 219 -18.99 -10.37 -1.02
C GLY A 219 -17.86 -10.10 -0.03
N MET A 220 -16.68 -9.67 -0.51
CA MET A 220 -15.55 -9.31 0.35
C MET A 220 -15.83 -8.05 1.18
N LEU A 221 -16.47 -7.02 0.60
CA LEU A 221 -16.80 -5.78 1.32
C LEU A 221 -17.88 -5.98 2.38
N ASN A 222 -18.82 -6.89 2.15
CA ASN A 222 -19.90 -7.21 3.07
C ASN A 222 -19.51 -8.28 4.10
N SER A 223 -18.25 -8.71 4.11
CA SER A 223 -17.75 -9.72 5.04
C SER A 223 -17.83 -9.23 6.49
N CYS A 224 -18.27 -10.11 7.39
CA CYS A 224 -18.22 -9.85 8.82
C CYS A 224 -16.86 -10.20 9.46
N ALA A 225 -15.94 -10.81 8.70
CA ALA A 225 -14.63 -11.17 9.20
C ALA A 225 -13.80 -9.90 9.47
N GLY A 226 -13.38 -9.72 10.72
CA GLY A 226 -12.54 -8.59 11.12
C GLY A 226 -11.16 -8.65 10.46
N GLY A 227 -10.58 -7.48 10.17
CA GLY A 227 -9.21 -7.39 9.63
C GLY A 227 -9.07 -7.59 8.12
N LEU A 228 -10.19 -7.72 7.38
CA LEU A 228 -10.21 -7.76 5.92
C LEU A 228 -10.26 -6.35 5.31
N THR A 229 -9.29 -6.01 4.46
CA THR A 229 -9.31 -4.80 3.61
C THR A 229 -9.43 -5.21 2.15
N VAL A 230 -10.30 -4.57 1.38
CA VAL A 230 -10.57 -4.97 -0.02
C VAL A 230 -10.02 -3.92 -0.98
N VAL A 231 -9.34 -4.38 -2.03
CA VAL A 231 -8.87 -3.52 -3.14
C VAL A 231 -9.79 -3.66 -4.36
N ASN A 232 -9.53 -2.86 -5.40
CA ASN A 232 -10.29 -2.93 -6.64
C ASN A 232 -10.13 -4.29 -7.36
N ILE A 233 -11.04 -4.59 -8.28
CA ILE A 233 -11.05 -5.81 -9.09
C ILE A 233 -9.75 -5.93 -9.89
N ASP A 234 -9.17 -7.13 -9.88
CA ASP A 234 -7.91 -7.48 -10.55
C ASP A 234 -6.73 -6.56 -10.18
N ASN A 235 -6.74 -5.98 -8.98
CA ASN A 235 -5.72 -5.01 -8.55
C ASN A 235 -4.69 -5.65 -7.60
N GLY A 236 -3.97 -6.65 -8.10
CA GLY A 236 -2.88 -7.30 -7.36
C GLY A 236 -1.77 -6.30 -6.99
N PHE A 237 -1.47 -5.36 -7.89
CA PHE A 237 -0.57 -4.23 -7.61
C PHE A 237 -0.97 -3.43 -6.37
N GLY A 238 -2.24 -3.02 -6.27
CA GLY A 238 -2.77 -2.24 -5.16
C GLY A 238 -2.70 -3.02 -3.84
N ALA A 239 -2.98 -4.32 -3.89
CA ALA A 239 -2.85 -5.20 -2.73
C ALA A 239 -1.40 -5.31 -2.24
N ALA A 240 -0.45 -5.50 -3.16
CA ALA A 240 0.97 -5.54 -2.85
C ALA A 240 1.48 -4.24 -2.20
N LEU A 241 1.01 -3.10 -2.70
CA LEU A 241 1.36 -1.80 -2.16
C LEU A 241 0.84 -1.62 -0.73
N ALA A 242 -0.45 -1.95 -0.50
CA ALA A 242 -1.04 -1.89 0.82
C ALA A 242 -0.36 -2.85 1.79
N ALA A 243 -0.13 -4.10 1.38
CA ALA A 243 0.58 -5.09 2.18
C ALA A 243 2.00 -4.64 2.53
N THR A 244 2.72 -4.05 1.57
CA THR A 244 4.04 -3.47 1.81
C THR A 244 3.98 -2.42 2.90
N LEU A 245 3.06 -1.46 2.81
CA LEU A 245 2.96 -0.39 3.80
C LEU A 245 2.66 -0.96 5.20
N ILE A 246 1.70 -1.89 5.30
CA ILE A 246 1.37 -2.56 6.56
C ILE A 246 2.59 -3.33 7.10
N ASN A 247 3.28 -4.09 6.25
CA ASN A 247 4.46 -4.88 6.64
C ASN A 247 5.66 -4.03 7.07
N ARG A 248 5.63 -2.71 6.78
CA ARG A 248 6.62 -1.74 7.23
C ARG A 248 6.19 -0.98 8.50
N MET A 249 4.89 -0.96 8.80
CA MET A 249 4.38 -0.30 10.01
C MET A 249 4.86 -1.02 11.27
N GLY A 250 5.36 -0.27 12.25
CA GLY A 250 6.01 -0.81 13.46
C GLY A 250 7.54 -0.84 13.39
N GLY A 251 8.12 -0.59 12.21
CA GLY A 251 9.56 -0.38 12.03
C GLY A 251 9.95 1.09 12.26
N SER A 252 9.63 1.65 13.43
CA SER A 252 10.05 3.01 13.76
C SER A 252 11.51 3.03 14.22
N SER A 253 12.38 3.61 13.39
CA SER A 253 13.55 4.42 13.80
C SER A 253 14.84 3.69 14.22
N GLY A 254 15.60 3.21 13.22
CA GLY A 254 17.05 3.02 13.31
C GLY A 254 17.90 4.10 12.64
N ALA A 255 17.28 5.10 11.98
CA ALA A 255 17.98 6.23 11.39
C ALA A 255 17.76 7.49 12.25
N GLY A 256 18.71 7.78 13.12
CA GLY A 256 18.97 9.13 13.63
C GLY A 256 17.95 9.71 14.63
N ARG A 257 17.89 9.15 15.84
CA ARG A 257 17.84 10.01 17.02
C ARG A 257 19.27 10.07 17.58
N SER A 258 20.11 10.91 16.96
CA SER A 258 21.21 11.48 17.72
C SER A 258 20.58 12.26 18.86
N SER A 259 21.00 11.94 20.07
CA SER A 259 20.76 12.75 21.24
C SER A 259 21.46 14.09 21.05
N ASP A 260 20.82 15.02 20.33
CA ASP A 260 21.20 16.43 20.38
C ASP A 260 20.68 16.97 21.71
N LYS A 261 21.45 16.68 22.78
CA LYS A 261 21.44 17.51 23.98
C LYS A 261 21.91 18.88 23.53
N VAL A 262 20.98 19.80 23.32
CA VAL A 262 21.29 21.22 23.25
C VAL A 262 21.74 21.62 24.65
N GLU A 263 23.05 21.73 24.84
CA GLU A 263 23.61 22.44 26.00
C GLU A 263 23.18 23.90 25.91
N PRO A 264 22.67 24.51 27.00
CA PRO A 264 22.39 25.93 27.00
C PRO A 264 23.71 26.69 26.98
N ALA A 265 23.84 27.59 26.00
CA ALA A 265 24.98 28.48 25.84
C ALA A 265 25.23 29.27 27.13
N LYS A 266 26.45 29.16 27.67
CA LYS A 266 26.96 30.07 28.70
C LYS A 266 27.12 31.46 28.08
N GLN A 267 26.21 32.37 28.38
CA GLN A 267 26.44 33.80 28.24
C GLN A 267 26.82 34.38 29.60
N GLY A 268 28.10 34.70 29.75
CA GLY A 268 28.56 35.61 30.79
C GLY A 268 28.58 37.03 30.22
N ARG A 269 27.98 37.97 30.96
CA ARG A 269 28.58 39.22 31.46
C ARG A 269 27.48 40.14 31.98
N ASP A 270 27.56 40.37 33.29
CA ASP A 270 27.40 41.64 34.01
C ASP A 270 26.53 42.75 33.40
N SER A 271 25.44 43.11 34.09
CA SER A 271 25.17 44.50 34.49
C SER A 271 23.97 44.61 35.46
N VAL A 272 24.31 44.76 36.74
CA VAL A 272 23.80 45.69 37.77
C VAL A 272 22.39 46.34 37.60
N VAL A 273 21.58 46.18 38.68
CA VAL A 273 20.77 47.18 39.45
C VAL A 273 19.28 46.80 39.68
N ALA A 274 18.97 46.53 40.96
CA ALA A 274 17.76 46.80 41.79
C ALA A 274 16.34 46.71 41.17
N SER A 275 15.34 46.08 41.79
CA SER A 275 14.75 46.47 43.09
C SER A 275 13.61 45.53 43.53
N ARG A 276 13.50 45.28 44.85
CA ARG A 276 12.30 45.11 45.74
C ARG A 276 11.19 44.09 45.36
N ALA A 277 11.01 43.02 46.15
CA ALA A 277 10.07 42.86 47.31
C ALA A 277 8.60 42.67 46.89
N ILE A 278 7.91 41.56 47.24
CA ILE A 278 6.98 41.37 48.38
C ILE A 278 6.32 39.98 48.10
N SER A 279 6.58 38.91 48.86
CA SER A 279 5.89 38.41 50.08
C SER A 279 4.45 37.89 49.90
N GLU A 280 4.24 36.67 50.44
CA GLU A 280 2.97 36.11 50.98
C GLU A 280 1.88 35.72 49.96
N GLY A 281 1.15 34.61 50.09
CA GLY A 281 1.05 33.58 51.13
C GLY A 281 -0.07 32.60 50.74
N ARG A 282 -0.10 31.43 51.42
CA ARG A 282 -1.27 30.61 51.86
C ARG A 282 -2.51 30.51 50.94
N SER A 283 -3.22 29.40 50.79
CA SER A 283 -3.29 28.10 51.44
C SER A 283 -4.48 27.34 50.83
N ARG A 284 -4.27 26.05 50.54
CA ARG A 284 -5.09 24.86 50.83
C ARG A 284 -6.64 24.89 50.76
N GLN A 285 -7.14 23.66 50.50
CA GLN A 285 -8.45 23.06 50.76
C GLN A 285 -9.44 23.16 49.60
N THR A 286 -10.21 22.15 49.18
CA THR A 286 -10.47 20.76 49.65
C THR A 286 -11.34 20.10 48.56
N SER A 287 -11.17 18.80 48.30
CA SER A 287 -12.20 17.94 47.68
C SER A 287 -13.32 17.64 48.71
N PRO A 288 -14.51 17.08 48.39
CA PRO A 288 -14.62 15.68 47.97
C PRO A 288 -15.84 15.26 47.11
N ARG A 289 -15.82 13.95 46.81
CA ARG A 289 -16.66 13.00 46.04
C ARG A 289 -18.18 12.95 46.29
N GLY A 290 -18.87 12.32 45.33
CA GLY A 290 -20.10 11.50 45.47
C GLY A 290 -21.10 11.77 44.33
N ALA A 291 -21.93 10.86 43.78
CA ALA A 291 -22.17 9.42 43.88
C ALA A 291 -23.08 9.00 42.69
N GLN A 292 -23.27 7.69 42.52
CA GLN A 292 -24.04 6.96 41.48
C GLN A 292 -25.56 7.25 41.44
N THR A 293 -26.24 6.93 40.32
CA THR A 293 -27.50 6.11 40.28
C THR A 293 -27.86 5.59 38.87
N ASN A 294 -28.56 4.44 38.85
CA ASN A 294 -29.03 3.59 37.74
C ASN A 294 -30.35 4.02 37.04
N ARG A 295 -30.50 3.68 35.72
CA ARG A 295 -31.65 3.17 34.87
C ARG A 295 -33.14 3.53 35.18
N PRO A 296 -34.17 3.45 34.26
CA PRO A 296 -34.34 2.53 33.10
C PRO A 296 -35.15 3.03 31.83
N VAL A 297 -35.21 2.10 30.85
CA VAL A 297 -36.11 1.81 29.68
C VAL A 297 -37.46 2.54 29.49
N LYS A 298 -37.82 2.84 28.22
CA LYS A 298 -39.21 2.79 27.71
C LYS A 298 -39.32 2.12 26.32
N LYS A 299 -40.27 1.18 26.20
CA LYS A 299 -40.86 0.58 24.99
C LYS A 299 -42.24 1.22 24.72
N HIS A 300 -42.60 1.38 23.45
CA HIS A 300 -43.96 1.34 22.85
C HIS A 300 -43.71 0.99 21.35
N GLY A 301 -44.30 0.01 20.65
CA GLY A 301 -45.69 -0.50 20.58
C GLY A 301 -46.53 0.50 19.78
N SER A 302 -47.25 0.24 18.67
CA SER A 302 -47.69 -0.96 17.96
C SER A 302 -48.57 -0.55 16.75
N HIS A 303 -48.58 -1.35 15.66
CA HIS A 303 -49.67 -1.60 14.67
C HIS A 303 -50.12 -0.42 13.73
N ALA A 304 -50.56 -0.60 12.47
CA ALA A 304 -51.27 -1.70 11.79
C ALA A 304 -51.15 -1.66 10.23
N ARG A 305 -51.23 -2.87 9.63
CA ARG A 305 -51.88 -3.37 8.38
C ARG A 305 -52.19 -2.39 7.22
N GLY A 306 -51.73 -2.69 6.00
CA GLY A 306 -52.52 -3.30 4.90
C GLY A 306 -52.43 -2.34 3.69
N ASN A 307 -52.51 -2.68 2.40
CA ASN A 307 -52.86 -3.86 1.63
C ASN A 307 -52.35 -3.61 0.19
N ASP A 308 -52.12 -4.69 -0.56
CA ASP A 308 -52.28 -4.87 -2.01
C ASP A 308 -51.68 -3.90 -3.05
N GLY A 309 -51.12 -4.49 -4.12
CA GLY A 309 -50.96 -3.79 -5.40
C GLY A 309 -49.86 -4.36 -6.27
N GLU A 310 -50.22 -5.27 -7.15
CA GLU A 310 -49.48 -5.73 -8.32
C GLU A 310 -48.91 -4.56 -9.14
N ASP A 311 -47.68 -4.70 -9.67
CA ASP A 311 -47.48 -4.66 -11.13
C ASP A 311 -46.01 -4.88 -11.51
N ALA A 312 -45.81 -6.01 -12.17
CA ALA A 312 -44.64 -6.32 -12.96
C ALA A 312 -44.90 -5.82 -14.40
N ALA A 313 -44.10 -4.87 -14.89
CA ALA A 313 -44.02 -4.63 -16.33
C ALA A 313 -42.69 -3.97 -16.75
N ALA A 314 -41.86 -4.81 -17.39
CA ALA A 314 -41.08 -4.55 -18.59
C ALA A 314 -40.64 -3.10 -18.90
N TRP A 315 -39.32 -2.88 -18.96
CA TRP A 315 -38.76 -1.89 -19.87
C TRP A 315 -37.68 -2.51 -20.75
N SER A 316 -38.10 -2.79 -22.00
CA SER A 316 -37.27 -3.20 -23.11
C SER A 316 -36.53 -2.02 -23.74
N ALA A 317 -35.27 -2.25 -24.05
CA ALA A 317 -34.42 -1.61 -25.06
C ALA A 317 -35.07 -0.64 -26.06
N ARG A 318 -34.44 0.54 -26.22
CA ARG A 318 -34.33 1.24 -27.51
C ARG A 318 -33.00 2.00 -27.63
N ARG A 319 -32.24 1.57 -28.64
CA ARG A 319 -31.22 2.27 -29.47
C ARG A 319 -29.91 2.72 -28.83
#